data_AF-A0A7C6EA77-F1
#
_entry.id   AF-A0A7C6EA77-F1
#
_cell.length_a   1.000
_cell.length_b   1.000
_cell.length_c   1.000
_cell.angle_alpha   90.00
_cell.angle_beta   90.00
_cell.angle_gamma   90.00
#
_symmetry.space_group_name_H-M   'P 1'
#
loop_
_entity.id
_entity.type
_entity.pdbx_description
1 polymer ?
#
loop_
_entity_poly.entity_id
_entity_poly.type
_entity_poly.pdbx_seq_one_letter_code
_entity_poly.pdbx_strand_id
1 'polypeptide(L)'
;MSAPSPAPVFQLPPLILHPFAQPYDPVRLIEGSRAGIILRGLLPQGELDNDELERRLLDGRYCEISMLFYVGKDVLRWARQCQEAVQRAGVAPEEGYCAESFIALLVENTPQKVDQKLRSWGVQEYRRIFARAVGLHAVFRDLPPPELLAGEFVLQYHRFADHLYACRQQLQPFRPAKPEQFDFEVYASGEYARLLEQEWDRL
;
A
#
# COMPACT_ATOMS: atom_id res chain seq x y z
N MET A 1 -23.58 -23.69 30.99
CA MET A 1 -22.51 -23.95 30.00
C MET A 1 -21.83 -22.62 29.75
N SER A 2 -20.64 -22.41 30.30
CA SER A 2 -19.87 -21.18 30.05
C SER A 2 -19.32 -21.21 28.63
N ALA A 3 -19.44 -20.10 27.90
CA ALA A 3 -18.85 -19.97 26.57
C ALA A 3 -17.32 -20.16 26.67
N PRO A 4 -16.68 -20.84 25.69
CA PRO A 4 -15.22 -20.93 25.67
C PRO A 4 -14.63 -19.52 25.60
N SER A 5 -13.59 -19.25 26.39
CA SER A 5 -12.81 -18.01 26.27
C SER A 5 -12.32 -17.86 24.83
N PRO A 6 -12.36 -16.64 24.26
CA PRO A 6 -11.85 -16.42 22.91
C PRO A 6 -10.37 -16.83 22.85
N ALA A 7 -9.99 -17.49 21.76
CA ALA A 7 -8.60 -17.83 21.51
C ALA A 7 -7.74 -16.54 21.51
N PRO A 8 -6.50 -16.59 22.04
CA PRO A 8 -5.62 -15.43 22.05
C PRO A 8 -5.30 -14.98 20.62
N VAL A 9 -5.40 -13.68 20.36
CA VAL A 9 -5.06 -13.05 19.07
C VAL A 9 -3.55 -13.03 18.88
N PHE A 10 -3.06 -13.53 17.74
CA PHE A 10 -1.64 -13.55 17.42
C PHE A 10 -1.15 -12.16 16.96
N GLN A 11 -0.09 -11.67 17.59
CA GLN A 11 0.52 -10.38 17.23
C GLN A 11 1.50 -10.57 16.08
N LEU A 12 1.16 -10.01 14.92
CA LEU A 12 2.00 -10.00 13.74
C LEU A 12 3.08 -8.89 13.83
N PRO A 13 4.16 -8.99 13.05
CA PRO A 13 5.11 -7.89 12.89
C PRO A 13 4.42 -6.59 12.45
N PRO A 14 4.93 -5.42 12.86
CA PRO A 14 4.36 -4.15 12.45
C PRO A 14 4.59 -3.87 10.96
N LEU A 15 3.63 -3.20 10.33
CA LEU A 15 3.77 -2.70 8.96
C LEU A 15 4.42 -1.31 8.98
N ILE A 16 5.58 -1.15 8.36
CA ILE A 16 6.30 0.12 8.30
C ILE A 16 6.31 0.62 6.86
N LEU A 17 5.77 1.83 6.63
CA LEU A 17 5.58 2.41 5.30
C LEU A 17 6.59 3.52 4.97
N HIS A 18 7.15 3.46 3.76
CA HIS A 18 8.12 4.40 3.18
C HIS A 18 7.61 4.94 1.83
N PRO A 19 6.49 5.69 1.79
CA PRO A 19 5.89 6.15 0.53
C PRO A 19 6.81 7.05 -0.31
N PHE A 20 7.80 7.70 0.32
CA PHE A 20 8.74 8.63 -0.31
C PHE A 20 10.20 8.19 -0.14
N ALA A 21 10.50 6.92 -0.44
CA ALA A 21 11.87 6.39 -0.36
C ALA A 21 12.83 6.99 -1.41
N GLN A 22 12.32 7.73 -2.40
CA GLN A 22 13.10 8.53 -3.34
C GLN A 22 12.74 10.01 -3.24
N PRO A 23 13.65 10.92 -3.62
CA PRO A 23 13.41 12.36 -3.61
C PRO A 23 12.54 12.77 -4.79
N TYR A 24 11.29 12.31 -4.82
CA TYR A 24 10.27 12.90 -5.69
C TYR A 24 9.52 13.95 -4.91
N ASP A 25 9.49 15.16 -5.47
CA ASP A 25 8.87 16.32 -4.86
C ASP A 25 7.34 16.15 -4.81
N PRO A 26 6.71 16.13 -3.61
CA PRO A 26 5.25 16.12 -3.47
C PRO A 26 4.55 17.23 -4.24
N VAL A 27 5.26 18.32 -4.57
CA VAL A 27 4.76 19.40 -5.45
C VAL A 27 4.32 18.84 -6.81
N ARG A 28 5.02 17.87 -7.39
CA ARG A 28 4.65 17.29 -8.69
C ARG A 28 3.30 16.57 -8.67
N LEU A 29 2.93 15.97 -7.54
CA LEU A 29 1.60 15.37 -7.35
C LEU A 29 0.51 16.44 -7.41
N ILE A 30 0.76 17.58 -6.75
CA ILE A 30 -0.16 18.72 -6.71
C ILE A 30 -0.27 19.36 -8.11
N GLU A 31 0.86 19.57 -8.78
CA GLU A 31 0.91 20.16 -10.11
C GLU A 31 0.21 19.28 -11.15
N GLY A 32 0.45 17.96 -11.14
CA GLY A 32 -0.22 17.04 -12.06
C GLY A 32 -1.72 16.91 -11.77
N SER A 33 -2.13 16.92 -10.50
CA SER A 33 -3.56 16.95 -10.13
C SER A 33 -4.23 18.22 -10.66
N ARG A 34 -3.60 19.38 -10.46
CA ARG A 34 -4.09 20.67 -10.98
C ARG A 34 -4.18 20.67 -12.50
N ALA A 35 -3.16 20.16 -13.19
CA ALA A 35 -3.14 20.08 -14.65
C ALA A 35 -4.31 19.22 -15.17
N GLY A 36 -4.57 18.08 -14.54
CA GLY A 36 -5.71 17.22 -14.89
C GLY A 36 -7.08 17.87 -14.68
N ILE A 37 -7.22 18.76 -13.68
CA ILE A 37 -8.47 19.52 -13.45
C ILE A 37 -8.65 20.59 -14.54
N ILE A 38 -7.58 21.28 -14.92
CA ILE A 38 -7.59 22.26 -16.02
C ILE A 38 -7.98 21.59 -17.35
N LEU A 39 -7.35 20.45 -17.69
CA LEU A 39 -7.64 19.71 -18.92
C LEU A 39 -9.09 19.23 -19.01
N ARG A 40 -9.79 19.06 -17.88
CA ARG A 40 -11.23 18.72 -17.84
C ARG A 40 -12.15 19.95 -17.90
N GLY A 41 -11.59 21.15 -18.02
CA GLY A 41 -12.34 22.41 -18.03
C GLY A 41 -12.88 22.83 -16.66
N LEU A 42 -12.37 22.24 -15.56
CA LEU A 42 -12.84 22.51 -14.21
C LEU A 42 -12.08 23.66 -13.52
N LEU A 43 -10.96 24.10 -14.10
CA LEU A 43 -10.20 25.27 -13.69
C LEU A 43 -9.77 26.10 -14.91
N PRO A 44 -9.54 27.43 -14.75
CA PRO A 44 -9.03 28.26 -15.82
C PRO A 44 -7.65 27.80 -16.30
N GLN A 45 -7.45 27.76 -17.62
CA GLN A 45 -6.21 27.33 -18.25
C GLN A 45 -5.03 28.29 -18.03
N GLY A 46 -5.29 29.60 -18.00
CA GLY A 46 -4.24 30.61 -17.90
C GLY A 46 -3.36 30.64 -19.15
N GLU A 47 -2.04 30.71 -18.95
CA GLU A 47 -1.04 30.81 -20.03
C GLU A 47 -0.44 29.45 -20.45
N LEU A 48 -0.83 28.35 -19.79
CA LEU A 48 -0.30 27.03 -20.11
C LEU A 48 -0.96 26.48 -21.37
N ASP A 49 -0.14 26.00 -22.31
CA ASP A 49 -0.65 25.22 -23.44
C ASP A 49 -1.06 23.80 -23.00
N ASN A 50 -1.77 23.10 -23.89
CA ASN A 50 -2.28 21.76 -23.59
C ASN A 50 -1.15 20.72 -23.45
N ASP A 51 -0.07 20.84 -24.24
CA ASP A 51 1.05 19.90 -24.21
C ASP A 51 1.79 19.95 -22.87
N GLU A 52 1.98 21.16 -22.31
CA GLU A 52 2.58 21.35 -20.99
C GLU A 52 1.67 20.85 -19.87
N LEU A 53 0.35 21.00 -20.01
CA LEU A 53 -0.61 20.44 -19.05
C LEU A 53 -0.61 18.91 -19.08
N GLU A 54 -0.55 18.31 -20.27
CA GLU A 54 -0.46 16.85 -20.43
C GLU A 54 0.83 16.31 -19.83
N ARG A 55 1.97 16.98 -20.07
CA ARG A 55 3.26 16.63 -19.47
C ARG A 55 3.21 16.67 -17.94
N ARG A 56 2.67 17.74 -17.35
CA ARG A 56 2.51 17.86 -15.89
C ARG A 56 1.59 16.79 -15.32
N LEU A 57 0.50 16.46 -16.03
CA LEU A 57 -0.40 15.39 -15.63
C LEU A 57 0.33 14.04 -15.60
N LEU A 58 1.08 13.72 -16.65
CA LEU A 58 1.87 12.47 -16.73
C LEU A 58 2.95 12.42 -15.64
N ASP A 59 3.68 13.50 -15.40
CA ASP A 59 4.69 13.59 -14.35
C ASP A 59 4.07 13.35 -12.96
N GLY A 60 2.92 13.97 -12.67
CA GLY A 60 2.21 13.74 -11.42
C GLY A 60 1.72 12.29 -11.28
N ARG A 61 1.20 11.69 -12.35
CA ARG A 61 0.78 10.29 -12.35
C ARG A 61 1.95 9.34 -12.15
N TYR A 62 3.10 9.62 -12.75
CA TYR A 62 4.29 8.81 -12.54
C TYR A 62 4.80 8.92 -11.09
N CYS A 63 4.72 10.11 -10.47
CA CYS A 63 4.99 10.26 -9.04
C CYS A 63 4.04 9.42 -8.18
N GLU A 64 2.73 9.36 -8.51
CA GLU A 64 1.78 8.47 -7.81
C GLU A 64 2.17 6.99 -7.95
N ILE A 65 2.52 6.55 -9.16
CA ILE A 65 2.99 5.17 -9.43
C ILE A 65 4.24 4.85 -8.60
N SER A 66 5.18 5.79 -8.54
CA SER A 66 6.43 5.64 -7.78
C SER A 66 6.16 5.48 -6.28
N MET A 67 5.28 6.32 -5.72
CA MET A 67 4.84 6.20 -4.33
C MET A 67 4.18 4.85 -4.06
N LEU A 68 3.25 4.42 -4.92
CA LEU A 68 2.58 3.12 -4.81
C LEU A 68 3.56 1.96 -4.92
N PHE A 69 4.58 2.07 -5.77
CA PHE A 69 5.60 1.04 -5.90
C PHE A 69 6.35 0.82 -4.58
N TYR A 70 6.76 1.89 -3.88
CA TYR A 70 7.47 1.74 -2.59
C TYR A 70 6.55 1.25 -1.48
N VAL A 71 5.31 1.74 -1.42
CA VAL A 71 4.29 1.19 -0.51
C VAL A 71 4.09 -0.31 -0.75
N GLY A 72 4.03 -0.73 -2.02
CA GLY A 72 3.84 -2.13 -2.39
C GLY A 72 5.01 -3.01 -1.94
N LYS A 73 6.24 -2.49 -2.04
CA LYS A 73 7.45 -3.17 -1.55
C LYS A 73 7.39 -3.42 -0.04
N ASP A 74 6.94 -2.43 0.73
CA ASP A 74 6.79 -2.56 2.17
C ASP A 74 5.68 -3.55 2.55
N VAL A 75 4.51 -3.47 1.89
CA VAL A 75 3.39 -4.39 2.12
C VAL A 75 3.78 -5.84 1.81
N LEU A 76 4.44 -6.09 0.68
CA LEU A 76 4.88 -7.44 0.30
C LEU A 76 6.00 -7.97 1.19
N ARG A 77 6.88 -7.11 1.71
CA ARG A 77 7.85 -7.51 2.73
C ARG A 77 7.14 -7.90 4.03
N TRP A 78 6.23 -7.06 4.50
CA TRP A 78 5.46 -7.29 5.72
C TRP A 78 4.63 -8.57 5.65
N ALA A 79 3.92 -8.82 4.54
CA ALA A 79 3.11 -10.02 4.37
C ALA A 79 3.96 -11.32 4.45
N ARG A 80 5.16 -11.31 3.88
CA ARG A 80 6.12 -12.43 4.00
C ARG A 80 6.62 -12.60 5.43
N GLN A 81 6.93 -11.52 6.13
CA GLN A 81 7.32 -11.56 7.54
C GLN A 81 6.21 -12.14 8.43
N CYS A 82 4.94 -11.80 8.14
CA CYS A 82 3.78 -12.37 8.82
C CYS A 82 3.68 -13.88 8.60
N GLN A 83 3.82 -14.32 7.35
CA GLN A 83 3.85 -15.75 7.02
C GLN A 83 4.96 -16.48 7.79
N GLU A 84 6.18 -15.96 7.76
CA GLU A 84 7.32 -16.54 8.48
C GLU A 84 7.08 -16.60 9.99
N ALA A 85 6.49 -15.55 10.57
CA ALA A 85 6.19 -15.48 12.01
C ALA A 85 5.16 -16.54 12.43
N VAL A 86 4.07 -16.67 11.68
CA VAL A 86 2.99 -17.64 11.92
C VAL A 86 3.49 -19.08 11.75
N GLN A 87 4.32 -19.33 10.72
CA GLN A 87 4.95 -20.62 10.50
C GLN A 87 5.90 -20.99 11.65
N ARG A 88 6.75 -20.05 12.08
CA ARG A 88 7.69 -20.28 13.20
C ARG A 88 6.98 -20.54 14.52
N ALA A 89 5.86 -19.87 14.76
CA ALA A 89 5.07 -20.03 15.97
C ALA A 89 4.19 -21.30 15.97
N GLY A 90 4.14 -22.03 14.85
CA GLY A 90 3.26 -23.20 14.71
C GLY A 90 1.78 -22.83 14.80
N VAL A 91 1.42 -21.60 14.42
CA VAL A 91 0.04 -21.13 14.48
C VAL A 91 -0.73 -21.78 13.33
N ALA A 92 -1.54 -22.76 13.70
CA ALA A 92 -2.47 -23.45 12.83
C ALA A 92 -1.79 -23.98 11.54
N PRO A 93 -0.82 -24.92 11.68
CA PRO A 93 0.04 -25.35 10.59
C PRO A 93 -0.73 -26.02 9.43
N GLU A 94 -1.91 -26.58 9.72
CA GLU A 94 -2.82 -27.14 8.70
C GLU A 94 -3.59 -26.06 7.92
N GLU A 95 -3.63 -24.82 8.41
CA GLU A 95 -4.42 -23.74 7.82
C GLU A 95 -3.73 -23.04 6.64
N GLY A 96 -2.43 -23.28 6.43
CA GLY A 96 -1.73 -22.91 5.20
C GLY A 96 -1.68 -21.41 4.89
N TYR A 97 -1.54 -20.54 5.91
CA TYR A 97 -1.41 -19.10 5.69
C TYR A 97 -0.20 -18.76 4.82
N CYS A 98 -0.41 -17.86 3.86
CA CYS A 98 0.62 -17.36 2.94
C CYS A 98 0.61 -15.82 2.92
N ALA A 99 1.49 -15.19 2.15
CA ALA A 99 1.54 -13.74 2.03
C ALA A 99 0.18 -13.14 1.59
N GLU A 100 -0.51 -13.77 0.65
CA GLU A 100 -1.81 -13.35 0.13
C GLU A 100 -2.89 -13.30 1.24
N SER A 101 -2.79 -14.18 2.25
CA SER A 101 -3.65 -14.15 3.44
C SER A 101 -3.53 -12.84 4.21
N PHE A 102 -2.32 -12.35 4.41
CA PHE A 102 -2.04 -11.12 5.17
C PHE A 102 -2.25 -9.86 4.33
N ILE A 103 -2.04 -9.94 3.01
CA ILE A 103 -2.45 -8.88 2.08
C ILE A 103 -3.98 -8.70 2.15
N ALA A 104 -4.75 -9.78 2.15
CA ALA A 104 -6.20 -9.72 2.33
C ALA A 104 -6.60 -9.19 3.72
N LEU A 105 -5.87 -9.54 4.78
CA LEU A 105 -6.08 -8.92 6.10
C LEU A 105 -5.89 -7.39 6.04
N LEU A 106 -4.85 -6.90 5.39
CA LEU A 106 -4.60 -5.46 5.27
C LEU A 106 -5.64 -4.74 4.39
N VAL A 107 -6.05 -5.34 3.27
CA VAL A 107 -6.90 -4.70 2.26
C VAL A 107 -8.39 -4.88 2.54
N GLU A 108 -8.82 -6.07 2.96
CA GLU A 108 -10.23 -6.44 3.06
C GLU A 108 -10.70 -6.49 4.51
N ASN A 109 -9.86 -7.02 5.41
CA ASN A 109 -10.24 -7.34 6.80
C ASN A 109 -9.41 -6.58 7.84
N THR A 110 -9.10 -5.32 7.56
CA THR A 110 -8.16 -4.51 8.35
C THR A 110 -8.58 -4.42 9.82
N PRO A 111 -7.69 -4.74 10.79
CA PRO A 111 -7.96 -4.53 12.21
C PRO A 111 -8.37 -3.09 12.50
N GLN A 112 -9.36 -2.90 13.38
CA GLN A 112 -9.98 -1.59 13.62
C GLN A 112 -8.98 -0.51 14.03
N LYS A 113 -7.98 -0.87 14.86
CA LYS A 113 -6.93 0.06 15.30
C LYS A 113 -6.07 0.56 14.12
N VAL A 114 -5.79 -0.30 13.15
CA VAL A 114 -5.03 0.02 11.94
C VAL A 114 -5.86 0.90 11.01
N ASP A 115 -7.15 0.60 10.82
CA ASP A 115 -8.08 1.46 10.06
C ASP A 115 -8.14 2.88 10.65
N GLN A 116 -8.30 2.99 11.97
CA GLN A 116 -8.34 4.27 12.68
C GLN A 116 -7.03 5.04 12.52
N LYS A 117 -5.88 4.37 12.63
CA LYS A 117 -4.56 4.99 12.49
C LYS A 117 -4.30 5.50 11.06
N LEU A 118 -4.64 4.72 10.04
CA LEU A 118 -4.52 5.16 8.65
C LEU A 118 -5.43 6.36 8.35
N ARG A 119 -6.64 6.37 8.90
CA ARG A 119 -7.57 7.51 8.78
C ARG A 119 -7.07 8.75 9.51
N SER A 120 -6.43 8.61 10.67
CA SER A 120 -5.87 9.77 11.39
C SER A 120 -4.70 10.43 10.64
N TRP A 121 -4.01 9.68 9.77
CA TRP A 121 -3.06 10.23 8.80
C TRP A 121 -3.71 10.89 7.57
N GLY A 122 -5.04 10.92 7.49
CA GLY A 122 -5.78 11.45 6.35
C GLY A 122 -5.94 10.47 5.19
N VAL A 123 -5.55 9.19 5.34
CA VAL A 123 -5.60 8.18 4.28
C VAL A 123 -6.95 7.47 4.27
N GLN A 124 -7.96 8.08 3.63
CA GLN A 124 -9.33 7.56 3.67
C GLN A 124 -9.57 6.31 2.80
N GLU A 125 -8.95 6.23 1.62
CA GLU A 125 -9.08 5.11 0.68
C GLU A 125 -7.87 4.15 0.72
N TYR A 126 -7.29 3.92 1.91
CA TYR A 126 -6.06 3.12 2.06
C TYR A 126 -6.16 1.72 1.43
N ARG A 127 -7.34 1.10 1.45
CA ARG A 127 -7.58 -0.23 0.85
C ARG A 127 -7.23 -0.24 -0.64
N ARG A 128 -7.65 0.79 -1.37
CA ARG A 128 -7.35 0.95 -2.80
C ARG A 128 -5.87 1.24 -3.02
N ILE A 129 -5.27 2.05 -2.16
CA ILE A 129 -3.84 2.35 -2.22
C ILE A 129 -3.02 1.06 -2.08
N PHE A 130 -3.28 0.25 -1.05
CA PHE A 130 -2.56 -1.01 -0.85
C PHE A 130 -2.85 -2.04 -1.94
N ALA A 131 -4.10 -2.18 -2.38
CA ALA A 131 -4.44 -3.06 -3.49
C ALA A 131 -3.65 -2.68 -4.76
N ARG A 132 -3.67 -1.41 -5.16
CA ARG A 132 -2.92 -0.93 -6.34
C ARG A 132 -1.43 -1.07 -6.18
N ALA A 133 -0.90 -0.75 -5.00
CA ALA A 133 0.51 -0.90 -4.68
C ALA A 133 0.96 -2.36 -4.85
N VAL A 134 0.19 -3.32 -4.34
CA VAL A 134 0.45 -4.76 -4.53
C VAL A 134 0.26 -5.17 -5.99
N GLY A 135 -0.76 -4.63 -6.67
CA GLY A 135 -1.05 -4.90 -8.08
C GLY A 135 0.11 -4.52 -9.01
N LEU A 136 0.77 -3.38 -8.78
CA LEU A 136 1.96 -2.98 -9.56
C LEU A 136 3.09 -4.03 -9.46
N HIS A 137 3.28 -4.61 -8.27
CA HIS A 137 4.27 -5.67 -8.02
C HIS A 137 3.87 -7.05 -8.55
N ALA A 138 2.68 -7.19 -9.16
CA ALA A 138 2.35 -8.40 -9.92
C ALA A 138 3.14 -8.49 -11.24
N VAL A 139 3.63 -7.36 -11.76
CA VAL A 139 4.31 -7.27 -13.06
C VAL A 139 5.70 -6.65 -12.92
N PHE A 140 5.83 -5.57 -12.16
CA PHE A 140 7.10 -4.85 -12.02
C PHE A 140 7.93 -5.38 -10.87
N ARG A 141 9.15 -5.83 -11.17
CA ARG A 141 10.15 -6.19 -10.15
C ARG A 141 10.79 -4.94 -9.53
N ASP A 142 11.11 -3.98 -10.38
CA ASP A 142 11.73 -2.70 -10.07
C ASP A 142 10.85 -1.57 -10.62
N LEU A 143 10.98 -0.36 -10.07
CA LEU A 143 10.24 0.80 -10.58
C LEU A 143 10.68 1.08 -12.02
N PRO A 144 9.82 0.88 -13.03
CA PRO A 144 10.20 1.13 -14.41
C PRO A 144 10.44 2.62 -14.64
N PRO A 145 11.52 3.02 -15.36
CA PRO A 145 11.68 4.39 -15.83
C PRO A 145 10.44 4.88 -16.60
N PRO A 146 10.10 6.17 -16.51
CA PRO A 146 8.86 6.70 -17.10
C PRO A 146 8.81 6.52 -18.62
N GLU A 147 9.97 6.52 -19.30
CA GLU A 147 10.07 6.36 -20.75
C GLU A 147 9.74 4.94 -21.23
N LEU A 148 9.75 3.95 -20.32
CA LEU A 148 9.37 2.57 -20.60
C LEU A 148 7.88 2.30 -20.40
N LEU A 149 7.14 3.27 -19.83
CA LEU A 149 5.71 3.15 -19.61
C LEU A 149 4.93 3.81 -20.74
N ALA A 150 3.91 3.11 -21.25
CA ALA A 150 2.96 3.73 -22.16
C ALA A 150 2.22 4.87 -21.46
N GLY A 151 2.06 6.01 -22.13
CA GLY A 151 1.33 7.17 -21.57
C GLY A 151 -0.08 6.82 -21.12
N GLU A 152 -0.78 5.95 -21.86
CA GLU A 152 -2.12 5.46 -21.46
C GLU A 152 -2.07 4.65 -20.16
N PHE A 153 -1.05 3.80 -19.97
CA PHE A 153 -0.84 3.11 -18.70
C PHE A 153 -0.62 4.11 -17.57
N VAL A 154 0.23 5.12 -17.77
CA VAL A 154 0.49 6.15 -16.75
C VAL A 154 -0.78 6.91 -16.38
N LEU A 155 -1.61 7.29 -17.35
CA LEU A 155 -2.87 8.00 -17.10
C LEU A 155 -3.91 7.11 -16.39
N GLN A 156 -3.96 5.83 -16.73
CA GLN A 156 -4.99 4.90 -16.27
C GLN A 156 -4.46 3.84 -15.29
N TYR A 157 -3.28 4.08 -14.67
CA TYR A 157 -2.53 3.07 -13.90
C TYR A 157 -3.39 2.42 -12.83
N HIS A 158 -4.31 3.17 -12.22
CA HIS A 158 -5.22 2.71 -11.19
C HIS A 158 -6.11 1.58 -11.67
N ARG A 159 -6.65 1.66 -12.90
CA ARG A 159 -7.51 0.61 -13.49
C ARG A 159 -6.69 -0.65 -13.74
N PHE A 160 -5.48 -0.50 -14.27
CA PHE A 160 -4.58 -1.64 -14.49
C PHE A 160 -4.19 -2.29 -13.16
N ALA A 161 -3.73 -1.50 -12.19
CA ALA A 161 -3.29 -1.97 -10.89
C ALA A 161 -4.40 -2.67 -10.10
N ASP A 162 -5.64 -2.17 -10.17
CA ASP A 162 -6.81 -2.82 -9.56
C ASP A 162 -7.03 -4.24 -10.15
N HIS A 163 -6.91 -4.40 -11.48
CA HIS A 163 -7.03 -5.73 -12.12
C HIS A 163 -5.82 -6.63 -11.84
N LEU A 164 -4.61 -6.08 -11.84
CA LEU A 164 -3.39 -6.82 -11.52
C LEU A 164 -3.42 -7.37 -10.09
N TYR A 165 -3.96 -6.60 -9.13
CA TYR A 165 -4.20 -7.06 -7.77
C TYR A 165 -5.18 -8.24 -7.73
N ALA A 166 -6.33 -8.11 -8.40
CA ALA A 166 -7.33 -9.17 -8.46
C ALA A 166 -6.76 -10.45 -9.08
N CYS A 167 -6.04 -10.33 -10.20
CA CYS A 167 -5.35 -11.46 -10.83
C CYS A 167 -4.36 -12.11 -9.87
N ARG A 168 -3.53 -11.32 -9.18
CA ARG A 168 -2.54 -11.81 -8.22
C ARG A 168 -3.19 -12.63 -7.10
N GLN A 169 -4.22 -12.10 -6.45
CA GLN A 169 -4.93 -12.79 -5.37
C GLN A 169 -5.63 -14.07 -5.85
N GLN A 170 -5.88 -14.21 -7.16
CA GLN A 170 -6.53 -15.39 -7.74
C GLN A 170 -5.55 -16.43 -8.31
N LEU A 171 -4.23 -16.15 -8.32
CA LEU A 171 -3.24 -17.08 -8.86
C LEU A 171 -3.22 -18.42 -8.12
N GLN A 172 -3.44 -18.39 -6.81
CA GLN A 172 -3.51 -19.57 -5.97
C GLN A 172 -4.58 -19.39 -4.90
N PRO A 173 -5.35 -20.45 -4.56
CA PRO A 173 -6.24 -20.40 -3.40
C PRO A 173 -5.44 -20.14 -2.13
N PHE A 174 -5.94 -19.23 -1.29
CA PHE A 174 -5.38 -18.97 0.02
C PHE A 174 -6.51 -18.84 1.05
N ARG A 175 -6.17 -19.04 2.32
CA ARG A 175 -7.08 -18.76 3.42
C ARG A 175 -6.94 -17.30 3.86
N PRO A 176 -7.99 -16.46 3.84
CA PRO A 176 -7.91 -15.10 4.35
C PRO A 176 -7.58 -15.08 5.84
N ALA A 177 -6.60 -14.28 6.25
CA ALA A 177 -6.37 -14.01 7.66
C ALA A 177 -7.44 -13.04 8.18
N LYS A 178 -7.86 -13.21 9.44
CA LYS A 178 -8.96 -12.46 10.04
C LYS A 178 -8.53 -11.65 11.26
N PRO A 179 -9.15 -10.50 11.55
CA PRO A 179 -8.78 -9.63 12.66
C PRO A 179 -9.06 -10.28 14.04
N GLU A 180 -9.92 -11.29 14.12
CA GLU A 180 -10.13 -12.05 15.36
C GLU A 180 -8.98 -13.02 15.66
N GLN A 181 -8.14 -13.32 14.68
CA GLN A 181 -7.01 -14.25 14.80
C GLN A 181 -5.66 -13.53 14.83
N PHE A 182 -5.57 -12.39 14.14
CA PHE A 182 -4.33 -11.66 13.92
C PHE A 182 -4.50 -10.16 14.12
N ASP A 183 -3.52 -9.55 14.76
CA ASP A 183 -3.47 -8.11 15.00
C ASP A 183 -2.06 -7.55 14.75
N PHE A 184 -1.95 -6.26 14.41
CA PHE A 184 -0.67 -5.61 14.09
C PHE A 184 -0.75 -4.09 14.20
N GLU A 185 0.40 -3.44 14.34
CA GLU A 185 0.53 -1.98 14.30
C GLU A 185 1.02 -1.51 12.92
N VAL A 186 0.66 -0.29 12.54
CA VAL A 186 1.17 0.37 11.32
C VAL A 186 1.93 1.64 11.68
N TYR A 187 3.07 1.89 11.03
CA TYR A 187 3.90 3.07 11.29
C TYR A 187 4.37 3.71 9.98
N ALA A 188 4.46 5.05 9.99
CA ALA A 188 5.31 5.73 9.02
C ALA A 188 6.78 5.55 9.44
N SER A 189 7.70 5.50 8.48
CA SER A 189 9.14 5.27 8.76
C SER A 189 9.72 6.20 9.83
N GLY A 190 9.41 7.50 9.79
CA GLY A 190 9.86 8.47 10.79
C GLY A 190 9.15 8.37 12.16
N GLU A 191 7.98 7.76 12.23
CA GLU A 191 7.35 7.40 13.50
C GLU A 191 8.07 6.20 14.13
N TYR A 192 8.37 5.19 13.32
CA TYR A 192 9.06 3.98 13.77
C TYR A 192 10.51 4.25 14.21
N ALA A 193 11.25 5.11 13.49
CA ALA A 193 12.60 5.51 13.88
C ALA A 193 12.64 6.15 15.28
N ARG A 194 11.72 7.08 15.56
CA ARG A 194 11.60 7.72 16.87
C ARG A 194 11.23 6.74 17.98
N LEU A 195 10.43 5.71 17.68
CA LEU A 195 10.09 4.66 18.63
C LEU A 195 11.34 3.84 19.01
N LEU A 196 12.14 3.45 18.01
CA LEU A 196 13.39 2.71 18.25
C LEU A 196 14.42 3.54 19.04
N GLU A 197 14.56 4.83 18.72
CA GLU A 197 15.42 5.75 19.48
C GLU A 197 15.02 5.79 20.97
N GLN A 198 13.73 5.90 21.26
CA GLN A 198 13.22 5.91 22.64
C GLN A 198 13.40 4.57 23.36
N GLU A 199 13.37 3.44 22.65
CA GLU A 199 13.65 2.13 23.24
C GLU A 199 15.14 1.95 23.54
N TRP A 200 16.02 2.45 22.67
CA TRP A 200 17.46 2.43 22.91
C TRP A 200 17.89 3.32 24.07
N ASP A 201 17.27 4.50 24.24
CA ASP A 201 17.53 5.39 25.39
C ASP A 201 17.12 4.78 26.74
N ARG A 202 16.34 3.69 26.73
CA ARG A 202 15.87 2.98 27.93
C ARG A 202 16.68 1.72 28.27
N LEU A 203 17.63 1.32 27.41
CA LEU A 203 18.53 0.18 27.61
C LEU A 203 19.85 0.63 28.24
#